data_AF-A0A2V8X3A4-F1
#
_entry.id   AF-A0A2V8X3A4-F1
#
_cell.length_a   1.000
_cell.length_b   1.000
_cell.length_c   1.000
_cell.angle_alpha   90.00
_cell.angle_beta   90.00
_cell.angle_gamma   90.00
#
_symmetry.space_group_name_H-M   'P 1'
#
loop_
_entity.id
_entity.type
_entity.pdbx_description
1 polymer ?
#
loop_
_entity_poly.entity_id
_entity_poly.type
_entity_poly.pdbx_seq_one_letter_code
_entity_poly.pdbx_strand_id
1 'polypeptide(L)'
;MALTIQNAISPALPRTAYVRTDSTSAADDPFGEPHHRHIAFDPANKHVFIANRAMNRVEVFSTSDQTRVGQISVPGATSADLSADGATVWIGTALEQIVALDAASLRIKTGTRPQV
;
A
#
# COMPACT_ATOMS: atom_id res chain seq x y z
N MET A 1 -50.53 -26.22 11.81
CA MET A 1 -49.17 -25.99 11.29
C MET A 1 -48.83 -24.54 11.56
N ALA A 2 -47.81 -24.27 12.37
CA ALA A 2 -47.43 -22.90 12.71
C ALA A 2 -46.11 -22.54 12.01
N LEU A 3 -46.09 -21.37 11.36
CA LEU A 3 -44.92 -20.80 10.72
C LEU A 3 -44.14 -19.99 11.75
N THR A 4 -42.91 -20.41 12.05
CA THR A 4 -42.01 -19.66 12.94
C THR A 4 -41.13 -18.76 12.08
N ILE A 5 -41.21 -17.44 12.30
CA ILE A 5 -40.29 -16.48 11.69
C ILE A 5 -39.03 -16.44 12.55
N GLN A 6 -37.91 -16.87 11.98
CA GLN A 6 -36.61 -16.81 12.62
C GLN A 6 -36.00 -15.43 12.33
N ASN A 7 -36.02 -14.54 13.32
CA ASN A 7 -35.30 -13.27 13.23
C ASN A 7 -33.80 -13.55 13.11
N ALA A 8 -33.27 -13.47 11.88
CA ALA A 8 -31.84 -13.43 11.67
C ALA A 8 -31.32 -12.07 12.15
N ILE A 9 -30.78 -12.04 13.37
CA ILE A 9 -29.77 -11.04 13.72
C ILE A 9 -28.54 -11.35 12.86
N SER A 10 -28.39 -10.63 11.74
CA SER A 10 -27.09 -10.59 11.06
C SER A 10 -26.06 -10.22 12.12
N PRO A 11 -25.04 -11.05 12.40
CA PRO A 11 -23.98 -10.64 13.28
C PRO A 11 -23.46 -9.33 12.70
N ALA A 12 -23.48 -8.25 13.50
CA ALA A 12 -22.89 -6.99 13.11
C ALA A 12 -21.50 -7.33 12.59
N LEU A 13 -21.22 -7.02 11.32
CA LEU A 13 -19.90 -7.21 10.75
C LEU A 13 -18.91 -6.64 11.78
N PRO A 14 -17.88 -7.41 12.19
CA PRO A 14 -16.92 -6.91 13.16
C PRO A 14 -16.47 -5.54 12.68
N ARG A 15 -16.64 -4.52 13.54
CA ARG A 15 -16.33 -3.12 13.21
C ARG A 15 -15.04 -3.11 12.43
N THR A 16 -15.08 -2.66 11.19
CA THR A 16 -13.95 -2.71 10.25
C THR A 16 -12.68 -2.29 11.00
N ALA A 17 -11.74 -3.23 11.16
CA ALA A 17 -10.42 -2.94 11.71
C ALA A 17 -9.68 -2.14 10.64
N TYR A 18 -9.86 -0.82 10.65
CA TYR A 18 -9.19 0.09 9.73
C TYR A 18 -8.10 0.84 10.49
N VAL A 19 -6.87 0.78 9.97
CA VAL A 19 -5.79 1.61 10.45
C VAL A 19 -5.84 2.93 9.70
N ARG A 20 -6.10 4.02 10.43
CA ARG A 20 -5.93 5.36 9.86
C ARG A 20 -4.44 5.67 9.76
N THR A 21 -4.00 5.98 8.56
CA THR A 21 -2.71 6.62 8.33
C THR A 21 -2.86 8.14 8.49
N ASP A 22 -1.75 8.86 8.52
CA ASP A 22 -1.67 10.32 8.51
C ASP A 22 -1.97 10.93 7.12
N SER A 23 -2.26 10.09 6.12
CA SER A 23 -2.61 10.52 4.76
C SER A 23 -4.06 11.01 4.66
N THR A 24 -4.27 12.23 4.20
CA THR A 24 -5.57 12.91 4.12
C THR A 24 -6.00 13.16 2.67
N SER A 25 -7.07 12.52 2.20
CA SER A 25 -7.49 12.56 0.78
C SER A 25 -7.73 13.96 0.19
N ALA A 26 -7.99 14.99 1.00
CA ALA A 26 -8.32 16.34 0.53
C ALA A 26 -7.10 17.27 0.37
N ALA A 27 -5.94 16.94 0.95
CA ALA A 27 -4.70 17.70 0.80
C ALA A 27 -3.70 17.03 -0.15
N ASP A 28 -3.97 15.79 -0.55
CA ASP A 28 -2.98 14.83 -1.01
C ASP A 28 -2.99 14.58 -2.54
N ASP A 29 -4.01 15.08 -3.25
CA ASP A 29 -4.20 14.88 -4.69
C ASP A 29 -4.31 16.22 -5.44
N PRO A 30 -3.61 16.40 -6.58
CA PRO A 30 -3.84 17.53 -7.47
C PRO A 30 -5.28 17.53 -7.98
N PHE A 31 -5.85 18.73 -8.12
CA PHE A 31 -7.21 18.90 -8.61
C PHE A 31 -7.39 18.27 -10.01
N GLY A 32 -8.22 17.22 -10.11
CA GLY A 32 -8.58 16.56 -11.38
C GLY A 32 -7.93 15.20 -11.67
N GLU A 33 -7.10 14.65 -10.78
CA GLU A 33 -6.56 13.29 -10.91
C GLU A 33 -7.48 12.24 -10.25
N PRO A 34 -7.72 11.07 -10.87
CA PRO A 34 -8.47 9.99 -10.23
C PRO A 34 -7.71 9.41 -9.03
N HIS A 35 -8.39 9.38 -7.88
CA HIS A 35 -7.86 8.94 -6.59
C HIS A 35 -7.56 7.42 -6.60
N HIS A 36 -6.34 7.03 -6.94
CA HIS A 36 -5.91 5.62 -6.81
C HIS A 36 -4.76 5.53 -5.82
N ARG A 37 -5.08 5.24 -4.54
CA ARG A 37 -4.07 4.73 -3.61
C ARG A 37 -3.79 3.29 -3.99
N HIS A 38 -2.70 3.06 -4.69
CA HIS A 38 -2.28 1.73 -5.06
C HIS A 38 -1.55 1.05 -3.90
N ILE A 39 -1.94 -0.19 -3.67
CA ILE A 39 -1.38 -1.07 -2.65
C ILE A 39 -0.75 -2.29 -3.32
N ALA A 40 0.35 -2.77 -2.77
CA ALA A 40 0.91 -4.07 -3.09
C ALA A 40 1.01 -4.91 -1.82
N PHE A 41 0.66 -6.20 -1.93
CA PHE A 41 0.74 -7.13 -0.82
C PHE A 41 1.89 -8.13 -1.05
N ASP A 42 2.77 -8.20 -0.06
CA ASP A 42 3.82 -9.20 0.02
C ASP A 42 3.44 -10.28 1.04
N PRO A 43 3.01 -11.46 0.58
CA PRO A 43 2.63 -12.55 1.47
C PRO A 43 3.83 -13.19 2.18
N ALA A 44 5.03 -13.13 1.61
CA ALA A 44 6.22 -13.77 2.18
C ALA A 44 6.71 -13.01 3.42
N ASN A 45 6.80 -11.68 3.32
CA ASN A 45 7.22 -10.83 4.43
C ASN A 45 6.05 -10.29 5.27
N LYS A 46 4.79 -10.60 4.89
CA LYS A 46 3.56 -10.12 5.55
C LYS A 46 3.48 -8.59 5.60
N HIS A 47 3.77 -7.97 4.47
CA HIS A 47 3.80 -6.52 4.34
C HIS A 47 2.76 -6.03 3.32
N VAL A 48 2.15 -4.89 3.61
CA VAL A 48 1.40 -4.10 2.63
C VAL A 48 2.16 -2.81 2.39
N PHE A 49 2.45 -2.55 1.12
CA PHE A 49 3.07 -1.34 0.63
C PHE A 49 1.98 -0.41 0.12
N ILE A 50 2.00 0.84 0.56
CA ILE A 50 1.03 1.86 0.16
C ILE A 50 1.80 3.02 -0.46
N ALA A 51 1.58 3.28 -1.75
CA ALA A 51 2.13 4.47 -2.40
C ALA A 51 1.40 5.70 -1.89
N ASN A 52 2.12 6.61 -1.23
CA ASN A 52 1.59 7.85 -0.68
C ASN A 52 2.30 9.05 -1.33
N ARG A 53 1.70 9.52 -2.43
CA ARG A 53 2.22 10.62 -3.25
C ARG A 53 2.38 11.90 -2.44
N ALA A 54 1.37 12.26 -1.66
CA ALA A 54 1.34 13.51 -0.91
C ALA A 54 2.43 13.63 0.13
N MET A 55 2.79 12.50 0.72
CA MET A 55 3.87 12.44 1.70
C MET A 55 5.21 12.06 1.05
N ASN A 56 5.27 11.96 -0.28
CA ASN A 56 6.45 11.61 -1.06
C ASN A 56 7.15 10.33 -0.55
N ARG A 57 6.35 9.31 -0.25
CA ARG A 57 6.86 8.06 0.34
C ARG A 57 6.00 6.84 0.02
N VAL A 58 6.59 5.69 0.26
CA VAL A 58 5.86 4.42 0.40
C VAL A 58 5.75 4.09 1.87
N GLU A 59 4.54 3.79 2.33
CA GLU A 59 4.27 3.32 3.69
C GLU A 59 4.27 1.79 3.71
N VAL A 60 4.86 1.19 4.74
CA VAL A 60 4.91 -0.26 4.89
C VAL A 60 4.25 -0.66 6.20
N PHE A 61 3.21 -1.49 6.10
CA PHE A 61 2.46 -2.00 7.25
C PHE A 61 2.60 -3.51 7.37
N SER A 62 2.72 -4.00 8.60
CA SER A 62 2.60 -5.43 8.88
C SER A 62 1.14 -5.85 8.80
N THR A 63 0.85 -6.96 8.12
CA THR A 63 -0.49 -7.54 8.09
C THR A 63 -0.80 -8.40 9.31
N SER A 64 0.20 -8.68 10.15
CA SER A 64 0.03 -9.52 11.35
C SER A 64 -0.68 -8.77 12.48
N ASP A 65 -0.33 -7.49 12.65
CA ASP A 65 -0.76 -6.65 13.77
C ASP A 65 -1.20 -5.25 13.32
N GLN A 66 -1.20 -4.98 12.01
CA GLN A 66 -1.63 -3.72 11.40
C GLN A 66 -0.79 -2.50 11.82
N THR A 67 0.45 -2.71 12.27
CA THR A 67 1.34 -1.61 12.65
C THR A 67 2.18 -1.16 11.46
N ARG A 68 2.59 0.11 11.45
CA ARG A 68 3.55 0.61 10.47
C ARG A 68 4.93 0.10 10.83
N VAL A 69 5.53 -0.67 9.93
CA VAL A 69 6.87 -1.25 10.11
C VAL A 69 7.95 -0.46 9.35
N GLY A 70 7.56 0.41 8.42
CA GLY A 70 8.51 1.21 7.67
C GLY A 70 7.89 2.36 6.89
N GLN A 71 8.77 3.25 6.46
CA GLN A 71 8.49 4.26 5.44
C GLN A 71 9.73 4.45 4.56
N ILE A 72 9.52 4.63 3.27
CA ILE A 72 10.60 4.72 2.28
C ILE A 72 10.35 5.99 1.46
N SER A 73 11.29 6.93 1.51
CA SER A 73 11.19 8.18 0.74
C SER A 73 11.26 7.91 -0.75
N VAL A 74 10.16 8.17 -1.45
CA VAL A 74 10.04 8.03 -2.91
C VAL A 74 9.22 9.21 -3.42
N PRO A 75 9.87 10.25 -3.97
CA PRO A 75 9.18 11.43 -4.49
C PRO A 75 8.11 11.06 -5.52
N GLY A 76 6.90 11.57 -5.32
CA GLY A 76 5.79 11.38 -6.25
C GLY A 76 5.30 9.94 -6.40
N ALA A 77 5.48 9.05 -5.41
CA ALA A 77 5.01 7.67 -5.48
C ALA A 77 3.50 7.56 -5.77
N THR A 78 3.11 6.87 -6.86
CA THR A 78 1.72 6.76 -7.32
C THR A 78 1.24 5.32 -7.47
N SER A 79 2.14 4.35 -7.67
CA SER A 79 1.77 2.93 -7.78
C SER A 79 2.75 2.04 -7.04
N ALA A 80 2.31 0.84 -6.67
CA ALA A 80 3.16 -0.20 -6.12
C ALA A 80 2.74 -1.55 -6.70
N ASP A 81 3.71 -2.39 -7.07
CA ASP A 81 3.49 -3.78 -7.46
C ASP A 81 4.66 -4.66 -7.00
N LEU A 82 4.38 -5.92 -6.68
CA LEU A 82 5.39 -6.87 -6.23
C LEU A 82 5.83 -7.77 -7.41
N SER A 83 7.13 -7.94 -7.59
CA SER A 83 7.65 -8.87 -8.59
C SER A 83 7.22 -10.30 -8.29
N ALA A 84 7.10 -11.12 -9.35
CA ALA A 84 6.60 -12.50 -9.23
C ALA A 84 7.43 -13.39 -8.28
N ASP A 85 8.73 -13.10 -8.13
CA ASP A 85 9.63 -13.77 -7.19
C ASP A 85 9.57 -13.22 -5.75
N GLY A 86 8.78 -12.16 -5.51
CA GLY A 86 8.66 -11.49 -4.22
C GLY A 86 9.86 -10.66 -3.80
N ALA A 87 10.91 -10.55 -4.63
CA ALA A 87 12.17 -9.92 -4.23
C ALA A 87 12.19 -8.39 -4.42
N THR A 88 11.29 -7.85 -5.26
CA THR A 88 11.30 -6.44 -5.65
C THR A 88 9.91 -5.85 -5.58
N VAL A 89 9.76 -4.71 -4.90
CA VAL A 89 8.56 -3.88 -5.03
C VAL A 89 8.88 -2.75 -6.01
N TRP A 90 8.11 -2.68 -7.10
CA TRP A 90 8.22 -1.65 -8.11
C TRP A 90 7.30 -0.50 -7.80
N ILE A 91 7.84 0.72 -7.78
CA ILE A 91 7.10 1.93 -7.49
C ILE A 91 7.08 2.81 -8.73
N GLY A 92 5.89 3.06 -9.27
CA GLY A 92 5.69 4.10 -10.26
C GLY A 92 5.61 5.47 -9.57
N THR A 93 6.12 6.50 -10.25
CA THR A 93 6.10 7.87 -9.74
C THR A 93 5.46 8.82 -10.74
N ALA A 94 4.90 9.93 -10.25
CA ALA A 94 4.45 11.06 -11.05
C ALA A 94 5.61 11.86 -11.71
N LEU A 95 6.86 11.46 -11.46
CA LEU A 95 8.06 12.05 -12.03
C LEU A 95 8.57 11.27 -13.25
N GLU A 96 7.74 10.38 -13.82
CA GLU A 96 8.10 9.52 -14.94
C GLU A 96 9.27 8.57 -14.64
N GLN A 97 9.46 8.24 -13.36
CA GLN A 97 10.47 7.31 -12.88
C GLN A 97 9.83 6.03 -12.34
N ILE A 98 10.56 4.93 -12.47
CA ILE A 98 10.27 3.66 -11.81
C ILE A 98 11.38 3.40 -10.78
N VAL A 99 10.99 3.17 -9.53
CA VAL A 99 11.92 2.90 -8.42
C VAL A 99 11.78 1.46 -7.98
N ALA A 100 12.90 0.74 -7.91
CA ALA A 100 12.97 -0.60 -7.37
C ALA A 100 13.25 -0.55 -5.87
N LEU A 101 12.43 -1.25 -5.08
CA LEU A 101 12.66 -1.48 -3.66
C LEU A 101 12.95 -2.97 -3.43
N ASP A 102 13.85 -3.26 -2.49
CA ASP A 102 14.05 -4.60 -1.97
C ASP A 102 12.97 -4.92 -0.93
N ALA A 103 12.19 -5.97 -1.18
CA ALA A 103 11.01 -6.29 -0.39
C ALA A 103 11.34 -6.74 1.04
N ALA A 104 12.49 -7.41 1.23
CA ALA A 104 12.91 -7.93 2.53
C ALA A 104 13.56 -6.85 3.40
N SER A 105 14.46 -6.04 2.83
CA SER A 105 15.19 -5.01 3.58
C SER A 105 14.46 -3.66 3.65
N LEU A 106 13.39 -3.48 2.86
CA LEU A 106 12.63 -2.23 2.76
C LEU A 106 13.52 -1.04 2.36
N ARG A 107 14.43 -1.25 1.40
CA ARG A 107 15.37 -0.25 0.89
C ARG A 107 15.25 -0.08 -0.60
N ILE A 108 15.54 1.12 -1.12
CA ILE A 108 15.71 1.33 -2.56
C ILE A 108 16.88 0.48 -3.05
N LYS A 109 16.67 -0.30 -4.11
CA LYS A 109 17.74 -1.02 -4.80
C LYS A 109 18.57 0.01 -5.56
N THR A 110 19.84 0.15 -5.19
CA THR A 110 20.79 0.94 -5.98
C THR A 110 21.24 0.12 -7.18
N GLY A 111 20.79 0.48 -8.37
CA GLY A 111 21.31 -0.09 -9.61
C GLY A 111 22.60 0.60 -10.03
N THR A 112 23.64 -0.15 -10.37
CA THR A 112 24.70 0.33 -11.25
C THR A 112 24.09 0.60 -12.63
N ARG A 113 23.97 1.87 -13.04
CA ARG A 113 23.59 2.22 -14.41
C ARG A 113 24.60 1.56 -15.38
N PRO A 114 24.15 0.84 -16.42
CA PRO A 114 25.03 0.57 -17.54
C PRO A 114 25.44 1.94 -18.12
N GLN A 115 26.74 2.21 -18.17
CA GLN A 115 27.26 3.30 -18.99
C GLN A 115 27.00 2.87 -20.43
N VAL A 116 26.14 3.61 -21.14
CA VAL A 116 26.08 3.57 -22.61
C VAL A 116 27.20 4.42 -23.18
#